data_AF-A0A8B6BNF2-F1
#
_entry.id   AF-A0A8B6BNF2-F1
#
_cell.length_a   1.000
_cell.length_b   1.000
_cell.length_c   1.000
_cell.angle_alpha   90.00
_cell.angle_beta   90.00
_cell.angle_gamma   90.00
#
_symmetry.space_group_name_H-M   'P 1'
#
loop_
_entity.id
_entity.type
_entity.pdbx_description
1 polymer ?
#
loop_
_entity_poly.entity_id
_entity_poly.type
_entity_poly.pdbx_seq_one_letter_code
_entity_poly.pdbx_strand_id
1 'polypeptide(L)'
;MEANDSLYELPKYPHCAIICGQTGCGKTEFVLDLLEKEYSGVFKYIVILCPTIQWNKAYKNREWIGDVRKPKTKKLIIVNPIVEVREANGSLYEEEKLQELLRMFFKKYAGHPTLYISLMTAVQQKN
;
A
#
# COMPACT_ATOMS: atom_id res chain seq x y z
N MET A 1 -6.93 34.36 21.43
CA MET A 1 -6.11 33.19 21.80
C MET A 1 -6.22 32.23 20.63
N GLU A 2 -5.36 32.41 19.63
CA GLU A 2 -5.33 31.56 18.45
C GLU A 2 -4.72 30.23 18.87
N ALA A 3 -5.44 29.13 18.61
CA ALA A 3 -4.84 27.81 18.73
C ALA A 3 -3.72 27.74 17.69
N ASN A 4 -2.47 27.59 18.14
CA ASN A 4 -1.35 27.27 17.26
C ASN A 4 -1.66 25.94 16.58
N ASP A 5 -2.16 26.02 15.34
CA ASP A 5 -2.52 24.91 14.47
C ASP A 5 -1.28 24.21 13.88
N SER A 6 -0.15 24.20 14.60
CA SER A 6 1.09 23.53 14.22
C SER A 6 1.11 22.06 14.68
N LEU A 7 -0.06 21.42 14.75
CA LEU A 7 -0.18 20.02 15.14
C LEU A 7 0.18 19.11 13.96
N TYR A 8 1.49 18.87 13.84
CA TYR A 8 2.15 17.86 13.01
C TYR A 8 1.98 18.02 11.49
N GLU A 9 2.93 18.70 10.85
CA GLU A 9 3.08 18.57 9.39
C GLU A 9 3.38 17.10 9.03
N LEU A 10 2.50 16.51 8.21
CA LEU A 10 2.69 15.17 7.69
C LEU A 10 3.97 15.11 6.81
N PRO A 11 4.72 13.99 6.83
CA PRO A 11 5.93 13.87 6.02
C PRO A 11 5.62 13.93 4.52
N LYS A 12 6.24 14.87 3.82
CA LYS A 12 6.10 15.06 2.36
C LYS A 12 7.36 14.69 1.57
N TYR A 13 8.43 14.28 2.24
CA TYR A 13 9.62 13.72 1.61
C TYR A 13 9.43 12.24 1.27
N PRO A 14 10.12 11.68 0.27
CA PRO A 14 9.98 10.26 -0.10
C PRO A 14 10.35 9.36 1.08
N HIS A 15 9.46 8.42 1.42
CA HIS A 15 9.63 7.57 2.60
C HIS A 15 8.87 6.24 2.47
N CYS A 16 9.10 5.36 3.44
CA CYS A 16 8.35 4.13 3.64
C CYS A 16 7.43 4.26 4.86
N ALA A 17 6.24 3.70 4.79
CA ALA A 17 5.28 3.61 5.87
C ALA A 17 4.81 2.17 6.05
N ILE A 18 4.72 1.72 7.29
CA ILE A 18 4.12 0.43 7.65
C ILE A 18 2.87 0.74 8.46
N ILE A 19 1.72 0.25 8.01
CA ILE A 19 0.47 0.33 8.75
C ILE A 19 0.08 -1.09 9.13
N CYS A 20 0.14 -1.35 10.43
CA CYS A 20 -0.11 -2.66 11.02
C CYS A 20 -1.35 -2.64 11.93
N GLY A 21 -1.97 -3.80 12.09
CA GLY A 21 -3.17 -3.96 12.91
C GLY A 21 -3.97 -5.19 12.51
N GLN A 22 -5.00 -5.51 13.28
CA GLN A 22 -5.87 -6.67 13.03
C GLN A 22 -6.67 -6.53 11.73
N THR A 23 -7.15 -7.63 11.17
CA THR A 23 -8.06 -7.60 10.01
C THR A 23 -9.31 -6.78 10.34
N GLY A 24 -9.78 -5.95 9.41
CA GLY A 24 -11.01 -5.18 9.58
C GLY A 24 -10.90 -3.96 10.50
N CYS A 25 -9.70 -3.59 10.98
CA CYS A 25 -9.53 -2.41 11.85
C CYS A 25 -9.41 -1.06 11.11
N GLY A 26 -9.83 -0.98 9.84
CA GLY A 26 -9.89 0.29 9.10
C GLY A 26 -8.56 0.78 8.47
N LYS A 27 -7.49 -0.03 8.46
CA LYS A 27 -6.16 0.41 7.96
C LYS A 27 -6.19 0.92 6.53
N THR A 28 -6.89 0.19 5.67
CA THR A 28 -6.94 0.52 4.25
C THR A 28 -7.77 1.76 4.04
N GLU A 29 -8.91 1.87 4.72
CA GLU A 29 -9.76 3.05 4.71
C GLU A 29 -8.98 4.30 5.14
N PHE A 30 -8.27 4.21 6.28
CA PHE A 30 -7.41 5.27 6.78
C PHE A 30 -6.34 5.71 5.78
N VAL A 31 -5.59 4.75 5.22
CA VAL A 31 -4.56 5.06 4.21
C VAL A 31 -5.17 5.71 2.98
N LEU A 32 -6.29 5.19 2.48
CA LEU A 32 -6.93 5.75 1.29
C LEU A 32 -7.49 7.16 1.55
N ASP A 33 -8.03 7.43 2.74
CA ASP A 33 -8.44 8.79 3.14
C ASP A 33 -7.24 9.74 3.22
N LEU A 34 -6.12 9.29 3.78
CA LEU A 34 -4.88 10.07 3.86
C LEU A 34 -4.33 10.40 2.45
N LEU A 35 -4.35 9.41 1.55
CA LEU A 35 -3.91 9.59 0.16
C LEU A 35 -4.79 10.56 -0.62
N GLU A 36 -6.10 10.52 -0.38
CA GLU A 36 -7.09 11.35 -1.08
C GLU A 36 -7.11 12.79 -0.57
N LYS A 37 -7.01 13.00 0.75
CA LYS A 37 -7.16 14.32 1.38
C LYS A 37 -5.85 15.07 1.55
N GLU A 38 -4.82 14.38 2.06
CA GLU A 38 -3.58 15.03 2.53
C GLU A 38 -2.41 14.85 1.56
N TYR A 39 -2.33 13.70 0.89
CA TYR A 39 -1.21 13.37 -0.01
C TYR A 39 -1.55 13.47 -1.50
N SER A 40 -2.70 14.04 -1.84
CA SER A 40 -3.08 14.29 -3.22
C SER A 40 -2.04 15.20 -3.90
N GLY A 41 -1.36 14.67 -4.92
CA GLY A 41 -0.34 15.41 -5.67
C GLY A 41 1.02 15.59 -4.95
N VAL A 42 1.16 15.14 -3.70
CA VAL A 42 2.41 15.28 -2.93
C VAL A 42 3.51 14.36 -3.49
N PHE A 43 3.17 13.10 -3.76
CA PHE A 43 4.10 12.13 -4.32
C PHE A 43 3.87 11.94 -5.82
N LYS A 44 4.95 11.81 -6.59
CA LYS A 44 4.89 11.47 -8.02
C LYS A 44 4.41 10.03 -8.20
N TYR A 45 4.82 9.13 -7.31
CA TYR A 45 4.40 7.73 -7.29
C TYR A 45 4.01 7.29 -5.88
N ILE A 46 3.00 6.43 -5.79
CA ILE A 46 2.57 5.77 -4.55
C ILE A 46 2.53 4.27 -4.83
N VAL A 47 3.25 3.50 -4.02
CA VAL A 47 3.30 2.04 -4.09
C VAL A 47 2.68 1.49 -2.82
N ILE A 48 1.59 0.74 -2.94
CA ILE A 48 0.90 0.05 -1.84
C ILE A 48 1.13 -1.46 -1.98
N LEU A 49 1.75 -2.05 -0.97
CA LEU A 49 1.97 -3.48 -0.82
C LEU A 49 0.86 -4.00 0.11
N CYS A 50 -0.06 -4.77 -0.44
CA CYS A 50 -1.26 -5.20 0.28
C CYS A 50 -1.53 -6.69 0.02
N PRO A 51 -1.13 -7.59 0.95
CA PRO A 51 -1.38 -9.03 0.84
C PRO A 51 -2.85 -9.38 0.58
N THR A 52 -3.75 -8.58 1.15
CA THR A 52 -5.19 -8.83 1.09
C THR A 52 -5.93 -8.06 0.00
N ILE A 53 -5.21 -7.50 -0.98
CA ILE A 53 -5.78 -6.60 -2.01
C ILE A 53 -7.01 -7.19 -2.70
N GLN A 54 -7.02 -8.49 -3.00
CA GLN A 54 -8.09 -9.14 -3.75
C GLN A 54 -9.41 -9.19 -2.96
N TRP A 55 -9.33 -9.27 -1.63
CA TRP A 55 -10.48 -9.38 -0.73
C TRP A 55 -10.90 -8.03 -0.13
N ASN A 56 -10.09 -6.98 -0.33
CA ASN A 56 -10.26 -5.72 0.34
C ASN A 56 -11.24 -4.80 -0.41
N LYS A 57 -12.46 -4.70 0.13
CA LYS A 57 -13.54 -3.89 -0.44
C LYS A 57 -13.27 -2.38 -0.37
N ALA A 58 -12.41 -1.93 0.54
CA ALA A 58 -12.12 -0.50 0.71
C ALA A 58 -11.60 0.14 -0.58
N TYR A 59 -10.81 -0.59 -1.38
CA TYR A 59 -10.33 -0.10 -2.67
C TYR A 59 -11.45 0.04 -3.71
N LYS A 60 -12.41 -0.89 -3.73
CA LYS A 60 -13.53 -0.90 -4.68
C LYS A 60 -14.47 0.30 -4.48
N ASN A 61 -14.51 0.82 -3.26
CA ASN A 61 -15.35 1.96 -2.90
C ASN A 61 -14.72 3.32 -3.24
N ARG A 62 -13.48 3.37 -3.76
CA ARG A 62 -12.80 4.60 -4.14
C ARG A 62 -12.84 4.81 -5.65
N GLU A 63 -13.65 5.76 -6.09
CA GLU A 63 -13.81 6.06 -7.51
C GLU A 63 -12.50 6.47 -8.20
N TRP A 64 -11.60 7.17 -7.48
CA TRP A 64 -10.31 7.63 -8.01
C TRP A 64 -9.30 6.49 -8.25
N ILE A 65 -9.51 5.33 -7.62
CA ILE A 65 -8.70 4.12 -7.84
C ILE A 65 -9.24 3.37 -9.06
N GLY A 66 -10.53 3.08 -9.10
CA GLY A 66 -11.12 2.22 -10.13
C GLY A 66 -10.71 0.75 -9.93
N ASP A 67 -10.15 0.11 -10.95
CA ASP A 67 -9.65 -1.27 -10.84
C ASP A 67 -8.29 -1.30 -10.13
N VAL A 68 -8.17 -2.05 -9.02
CA VAL A 68 -6.91 -2.20 -8.28
C VAL A 68 -5.78 -2.82 -9.10
N ARG A 69 -6.10 -3.65 -10.11
CA ARG A 69 -5.12 -4.24 -11.02
C ARG A 69 -4.64 -3.23 -12.07
N LYS A 70 -5.46 -2.21 -12.34
CA LYS A 70 -5.17 -1.15 -13.30
C LYS A 70 -5.77 0.18 -12.84
N PRO A 71 -5.16 0.83 -11.82
CA PRO A 71 -5.71 2.05 -11.28
C PRO A 71 -5.85 3.13 -12.36
N LYS A 72 -6.86 4.01 -12.23
CA LYS A 72 -7.12 5.10 -13.18
C LYS A 72 -5.89 5.98 -13.42
N THR A 73 -5.06 6.14 -12.38
CA THR A 73 -3.79 6.87 -12.45
C THR A 73 -2.60 5.93 -12.53
N LYS A 74 -1.68 6.20 -13.47
CA LYS A 74 -0.38 5.48 -13.58
C LYS A 74 0.58 5.77 -12.42
N LYS A 75 0.21 6.70 -11.52
CA LYS A 75 1.00 7.11 -10.35
C LYS A 75 0.74 6.23 -9.13
N LEU A 76 -0.36 5.47 -9.12
CA LEU A 76 -0.72 4.56 -8.04
C LEU A 76 -0.46 3.11 -8.48
N ILE A 77 0.30 2.38 -7.67
CA ILE A 77 0.62 0.98 -7.87
C ILE A 77 0.17 0.24 -6.62
N ILE A 78 -0.69 -0.76 -6.76
CA ILE A 78 -1.15 -1.61 -5.66
C ILE A 78 -0.84 -3.05 -6.03
N VAL A 79 -0.05 -3.75 -5.22
CA VAL A 79 0.37 -5.12 -5.53
C VAL A 79 0.22 -6.04 -4.32
N ASN A 80 -0.09 -7.31 -4.60
CA ASN A 80 0.00 -8.38 -3.63
C ASN A 80 1.47 -8.85 -3.57
N PRO A 81 2.15 -8.76 -2.42
CA PRO A 81 3.49 -9.33 -2.27
C PRO A 81 3.50 -10.86 -2.20
N ILE A 82 2.35 -11.51 -2.03
CA ILE A 82 2.21 -12.97 -2.04
C ILE A 82 1.87 -13.42 -3.46
N VAL A 83 2.68 -14.33 -4.02
CA VAL A 83 2.48 -14.88 -5.37
C VAL A 83 2.30 -16.40 -5.31
N GLU A 84 1.44 -16.92 -6.18
CA GLU A 84 1.31 -18.37 -6.37
C GLU A 84 2.47 -18.86 -7.25
N VAL A 85 3.21 -19.85 -6.75
CA VAL A 85 4.31 -20.50 -7.45
C VAL A 85 3.91 -21.93 -7.77
N ARG A 86 4.14 -22.33 -9.02
CA ARG A 86 3.93 -23.71 -9.49
C ARG A 86 5.27 -24.41 -9.66
N GLU A 87 5.44 -25.52 -8.96
CA GLU A 87 6.62 -26.37 -9.11
C GLU A 87 6.53 -27.26 -10.36
N ALA A 88 7.67 -27.82 -10.77
CA ALA A 88 7.75 -28.76 -11.90
C ALA A 88 6.92 -30.04 -11.68
N ASN A 89 6.70 -30.44 -10.43
CA ASN A 89 5.85 -31.57 -10.04
C ASN A 89 4.34 -31.22 -10.07
N GLY A 90 3.97 -29.98 -10.41
CA GLY A 90 2.60 -29.51 -10.45
C GLY A 90 2.03 -29.00 -9.11
N SER A 91 2.82 -29.03 -8.02
CA SER A 91 2.42 -28.49 -6.72
C SER A 91 2.26 -26.96 -6.79
N LEU A 92 1.38 -26.42 -5.95
CA LEU A 92 1.16 -24.99 -5.79
C LEU A 92 1.44 -24.58 -4.35
N TYR A 93 2.22 -23.51 -4.18
CA TYR A 93 2.43 -22.86 -2.89
C TYR A 93 2.46 -21.34 -3.06
N GLU A 94 2.28 -20.64 -1.96
CA GLU A 94 2.38 -19.18 -1.90
C GLU A 94 3.79 -18.76 -1.44
N GLU A 95 4.43 -17.86 -2.19
CA GLU A 95 5.74 -17.29 -1.86
C GLU A 95 5.59 -15.80 -1.55
N GLU A 96 6.14 -15.32 -0.43
CA GLU A 96 6.21 -13.89 -0.13
C GLU A 96 7.41 -13.24 -0.83
N LYS A 97 7.13 -12.37 -1.80
CA LYS A 97 8.10 -11.65 -2.64
C LYS A 97 8.32 -10.20 -2.21
N LEU A 98 8.01 -9.85 -0.95
CA LEU A 98 8.03 -8.47 -0.46
C LEU A 98 9.37 -7.75 -0.74
N GLN A 99 10.49 -8.40 -0.40
CA GLN A 99 11.82 -7.81 -0.58
C GLN A 99 12.19 -7.61 -2.06
N GLU A 100 11.83 -8.57 -2.92
CA GLU A 100 12.09 -8.49 -4.36
C GLU A 100 11.32 -7.33 -5.00
N LEU A 101 10.02 -7.21 -4.65
CA LEU A 101 9.17 -6.12 -5.12
C LEU A 101 9.70 -4.76 -4.65
N LEU A 102 10.08 -4.63 -3.38
CA LEU A 102 10.67 -3.39 -2.85
C LEU A 102 11.93 -3.01 -3.61
N ARG A 103 12.87 -3.95 -3.82
CA ARG A 103 14.10 -3.70 -4.61
C ARG A 103 13.78 -3.25 -6.03
N MET A 104 12.85 -3.93 -6.69
CA MET A 104 12.40 -3.57 -8.04
C MET A 104 11.83 -2.14 -8.07
N PHE A 105 10.93 -1.78 -7.15
CA PHE A 105 10.31 -0.46 -7.15
C PHE A 105 11.26 0.66 -6.71
N PHE A 106 12.18 0.41 -5.76
CA PHE A 106 13.22 1.38 -5.41
C PHE A 106 14.12 1.68 -6.60
N LYS A 107 14.52 0.66 -7.37
CA LYS A 107 15.29 0.86 -8.60
C LYS A 107 14.48 1.61 -9.65
N LYS A 108 13.21 1.23 -9.86
CA LYS A 108 12.34 1.80 -10.90
C LYS A 108 12.00 3.27 -10.65
N TYR A 109 11.83 3.67 -9.40
CA TYR A 109 11.42 5.02 -9.02
C TYR A 109 12.53 5.82 -8.31
N ALA A 110 13.79 5.38 -8.46
CA ALA A 110 14.95 6.10 -7.96
C ALA A 110 14.96 7.55 -8.49
N GLY A 111 15.18 8.52 -7.60
CA GLY A 111 15.18 9.94 -7.95
C GLY A 111 13.78 10.54 -8.18
N HIS A 112 12.70 9.80 -7.94
CA HIS A 112 11.34 10.33 -7.99
C HIS A 112 10.70 10.38 -6.61
N PRO A 113 9.93 11.45 -6.29
CA PRO A 113 9.21 11.50 -5.03
C PRO A 113 8.19 10.37 -4.91
N THR A 114 8.51 9.37 -4.08
CA THR A 114 7.76 8.12 -4.02
C THR A 114 7.44 7.76 -2.57
N LEU A 115 6.19 7.42 -2.32
CA LEU A 115 5.72 6.88 -1.05
C LEU A 115 5.49 5.38 -1.17
N TYR A 116 6.11 4.61 -0.28
CA TYR A 116 5.96 3.15 -0.20
C TYR A 116 5.15 2.80 1.05
N ILE A 117 4.04 2.10 0.88
CA ILE A 117 3.11 1.76 1.96
C ILE A 117 2.98 0.26 2.05
N SER A 118 3.31 -0.33 3.20
CA SER A 118 3.04 -1.73 3.50
C SER A 118 1.84 -1.85 4.43
N LEU A 119 0.79 -2.54 3.97
CA LEU A 119 -0.39 -2.86 4.78
C LEU A 119 -0.23 -4.25 5.37
N MET A 120 0.21 -4.31 6.62
CA MET A 120 0.43 -5.59 7.31
C MET A 120 -0.77 -5.94 8.17
N THR A 121 -1.19 -7.20 8.08
CA THR A 121 -2.22 -7.76 8.95
C THR A 121 -1.54 -8.65 9.97
N ALA A 122 -1.72 -8.34 11.26
CA ALA A 122 -1.26 -9.23 12.32
C ALA A 122 -2.13 -10.49 12.29
N VAL A 123 -1.52 -11.65 12.02
CA VAL A 123 -2.18 -12.94 12.20
C VAL A 123 -2.29 -13.17 13.70
N GLN A 124 -3.50 -13.09 14.26
CA GLN A 124 -3.74 -13.62 15.60
C GLN A 124 -3.60 -15.14 15.51
N GLN A 125 -2.54 -15.70 16.07
CA GLN A 125 -2.52 -17.12 16.38
C GLN A 125 -3.66 -17.36 17.37
N LYS A 126 -4.69 -18.08 16.92
CA LYS A 126 -5.69 -18.64 17.84
C LYS A 126 -4.96 -19.72 18.63
N ASN A 127 -4.72 -19.44 19.92
CA ASN A 127 -4.38 -20.47 20.91
C ASN A 127 -5.61 -21.34 21.18
#